data_AF-A0A2S9CMF3-F1
#
_entry.id   AF-A0A2S9CMF3-F1
#
_cell.length_a   1.000
_cell.length_b   1.000
_cell.length_c   1.000
_cell.angle_alpha   90.00
_cell.angle_beta   90.00
_cell.angle_gamma   90.00
#
_symmetry.space_group_name_H-M   'P 1'
#
loop_
_entity.id
_entity.type
_entity.pdbx_description
1 polymer ?
#
loop_
_entity_poly.entity_id
_entity_poly.type
_entity_poly.pdbx_seq_one_letter_code
_entity_poly.pdbx_strand_id
1 'polypeptide(L)'
;MKKEEFYQIYIPVLEKAFQNDSINLGFYVKSPENYMDDELAGKVEQYLEEHEDTFLEKVAYYFDAKSHNFPSVQNVLIDLYKADLMNEMELIKKEFIQ
;
A
#
# COMPACT_ATOMS: atom_id res chain seq x y z
N MET A 1 3.47 -15.04 -9.18
CA MET A 1 3.92 -15.47 -7.83
C MET A 1 2.72 -15.94 -7.01
N LYS A 2 2.91 -16.65 -5.89
CA LYS A 2 1.78 -16.99 -4.99
C LYS A 2 1.41 -15.81 -4.10
N LYS A 3 0.18 -15.79 -3.58
CA LYS A 3 -0.33 -14.75 -2.67
C LYS A 3 0.54 -14.53 -1.43
N GLU A 4 1.00 -15.62 -0.80
CA GLU A 4 1.89 -15.56 0.37
C GLU A 4 3.23 -14.89 0.03
N GLU A 5 3.89 -15.34 -1.03
CA GLU A 5 5.16 -14.77 -1.51
C GLU A 5 5.00 -13.29 -1.85
N PHE A 6 3.88 -12.92 -2.49
CA PHE A 6 3.54 -11.54 -2.77
C PHE A 6 3.46 -10.71 -1.49
N TYR A 7 2.69 -11.13 -0.49
CA TYR A 7 2.53 -10.35 0.73
C TYR A 7 3.79 -10.29 1.59
N GLN A 8 4.63 -11.32 1.57
CA GLN A 8 5.96 -11.28 2.20
C GLN A 8 6.86 -10.19 1.60
N ILE A 9 6.69 -9.87 0.32
CA ILE A 9 7.41 -8.80 -0.37
C ILE A 9 6.71 -7.44 -0.20
N TYR A 10 5.39 -7.41 -0.41
CA TYR A 10 4.63 -6.18 -0.52
C TYR A 10 4.45 -5.48 0.83
N ILE A 11 4.23 -6.23 1.92
CA ILE A 11 3.94 -5.64 3.24
C ILE A 11 5.10 -4.81 3.79
N PRO A 12 6.37 -5.29 3.83
CA PRO A 12 7.49 -4.47 4.31
C PRO A 12 7.64 -3.15 3.54
N VAL A 13 7.33 -3.20 2.25
CA VAL A 13 7.42 -2.06 1.36
C VAL A 13 6.26 -1.08 1.58
N LEU A 14 5.04 -1.59 1.79
CA LEU A 14 3.89 -0.80 2.18
C LEU A 14 4.11 -0.10 3.53
N GLU A 15 4.67 -0.79 4.52
CA GLU A 15 5.04 -0.19 5.82
C GLU A 15 6.02 0.98 5.63
N LYS A 16 7.02 0.79 4.77
CA LYS A 16 7.97 1.86 4.44
C LYS A 16 7.28 3.03 3.76
N ALA A 17 6.34 2.79 2.84
CA ALA A 17 5.56 3.85 2.23
C ALA A 17 4.74 4.63 3.28
N PHE A 18 4.07 3.96 4.21
CA PHE A 18 3.33 4.62 5.30
C PHE A 18 4.21 5.42 6.27
N GLN A 19 5.46 5.01 6.49
CA GLN A 19 6.41 5.77 7.31
C GLN A 19 6.87 7.07 6.63
N ASN A 20 6.77 7.14 5.31
CA ASN A 20 7.27 8.24 4.50
C ASN A 20 6.15 9.12 3.88
N ASP A 21 4.89 8.73 4.02
CA ASP A 21 3.74 9.41 3.39
C ASP A 21 3.42 10.82 3.90
N SER A 22 4.14 11.25 4.94
CA SER A 22 4.02 12.57 5.57
C SER A 22 5.28 13.43 5.40
N ILE A 23 6.29 12.93 4.69
CA ILE A 23 7.50 13.69 4.38
C ILE A 23 7.13 14.88 3.47
N ASN A 24 7.75 16.04 3.72
CA ASN A 24 7.48 17.29 3.02
C ASN A 24 6.00 17.68 3.01
N LEU A 25 5.28 17.49 4.13
CA LEU A 25 3.86 17.77 4.27
C LEU A 25 2.96 16.96 3.30
N GLY A 26 3.42 15.79 2.85
CA GLY A 26 2.68 14.96 1.90
C GLY A 26 2.82 15.40 0.44
N PHE A 27 3.68 16.37 0.12
CA PHE A 27 3.96 16.76 -1.28
C PHE A 27 4.75 15.71 -2.05
N TYR A 28 5.44 14.79 -1.37
CA TYR A 28 6.26 13.77 -2.00
C TYR A 28 5.90 12.39 -1.47
N VAL A 29 4.66 11.99 -1.77
CA VAL A 29 4.10 10.69 -1.42
C VAL A 29 4.60 9.67 -2.44
N LYS A 30 5.23 8.61 -1.94
CA LYS A 30 5.70 7.47 -2.73
C LYS A 30 4.83 6.26 -2.45
N SER A 31 4.31 5.64 -3.51
CA SER A 31 3.61 4.36 -3.42
C SER A 31 4.59 3.24 -3.04
N PRO A 32 4.10 2.06 -2.62
CA PRO A 32 4.95 0.92 -2.26
C PRO A 32 6.00 0.60 -3.34
N GLU A 33 5.62 0.53 -4.61
CA GLU A 33 6.52 0.20 -5.74
C GLU A 33 7.80 1.04 -5.79
N ASN A 34 7.77 2.29 -5.32
CA ASN A 34 8.93 3.19 -5.29
C ASN A 34 10.04 2.78 -4.32
N TYR A 35 9.80 1.76 -3.49
CA TYR A 35 10.76 1.24 -2.51
C TYR A 35 11.31 -0.14 -2.89
N MET A 36 10.95 -0.65 -4.07
CA MET A 36 11.44 -1.91 -4.63
C MET A 36 12.53 -1.63 -5.67
N ASP A 37 13.37 -2.63 -5.96
CA ASP A 37 14.18 -2.63 -7.18
C ASP A 37 13.32 -2.98 -8.41
N ASP A 38 13.83 -2.67 -9.61
CA ASP A 38 13.08 -2.81 -10.86
C ASP A 38 12.65 -4.26 -11.14
N GLU A 39 13.46 -5.26 -10.74
CA GLU A 39 13.12 -6.68 -10.95
C GLU A 39 11.96 -7.10 -10.05
N LEU A 40 11.99 -6.70 -8.79
CA LEU A 40 10.97 -7.00 -7.80
C LEU A 40 9.67 -6.24 -8.09
N ALA A 41 9.78 -4.98 -8.51
CA ALA A 41 8.66 -4.15 -8.92
C ALA A 41 7.89 -4.81 -10.07
N GLY A 42 8.59 -5.30 -11.11
CA GLY A 42 7.94 -5.98 -12.23
C GLY A 42 7.18 -7.26 -11.83
N LYS A 43 7.69 -8.02 -10.85
CA LYS A 43 6.98 -9.21 -10.33
C LYS A 43 5.72 -8.84 -9.55
N VAL A 44 5.78 -7.74 -8.80
CA VAL A 44 4.66 -7.21 -8.03
C VAL A 44 3.59 -6.63 -8.96
N GLU A 45 3.99 -5.84 -9.95
CA GLU A 45 3.10 -5.28 -10.97
C GLU A 45 2.35 -6.39 -11.71
N GLN A 46 3.06 -7.41 -12.21
CA GLN A 46 2.43 -8.55 -12.85
C GLN A 46 1.41 -9.24 -11.93
N TYR A 47 1.72 -9.42 -10.64
CA TYR A 47 0.78 -10.02 -9.70
C TYR A 47 -0.48 -9.16 -9.52
N LEU A 48 -0.31 -7.83 -9.41
CA LEU A 48 -1.40 -6.86 -9.28
C LEU A 48 -2.31 -6.82 -10.53
N GLU A 49 -1.75 -6.99 -11.73
CA GLU A 49 -2.54 -7.08 -12.96
C GLU A 49 -3.37 -8.37 -13.05
N GLU A 50 -2.83 -9.48 -12.54
CA GLU A 50 -3.46 -10.80 -12.65
C GLU A 50 -4.46 -11.09 -11.51
N HIS A 51 -4.41 -10.34 -10.40
CA HIS A 51 -5.19 -10.62 -9.19
C HIS A 51 -5.90 -9.38 -8.66
N GLU A 52 -7.23 -9.44 -8.61
CA GLU A 52 -8.02 -8.46 -7.89
C GLU A 52 -7.94 -8.73 -6.37
N ASP A 53 -7.53 -7.72 -5.61
CA ASP A 53 -7.51 -7.75 -4.15
C ASP A 53 -8.00 -6.41 -3.59
N THR A 54 -9.11 -6.47 -2.85
CA THR A 54 -9.76 -5.29 -2.27
C THR A 54 -8.84 -4.49 -1.36
N PHE A 55 -7.92 -5.14 -0.64
CA PHE A 55 -6.97 -4.43 0.20
C PHE A 55 -6.01 -3.61 -0.66
N LEU A 56 -5.50 -4.17 -1.75
CA LEU A 56 -4.56 -3.51 -2.65
C LEU A 56 -5.23 -2.35 -3.40
N GLU A 57 -6.49 -2.51 -3.78
CA GLU A 57 -7.29 -1.42 -4.36
C GLU A 57 -7.45 -0.26 -3.36
N LYS A 58 -7.76 -0.56 -2.08
CA LYS A 58 -7.85 0.48 -1.05
C LYS A 58 -6.51 1.19 -0.85
N VAL A 59 -5.39 0.47 -0.88
CA VAL A 59 -4.04 1.04 -0.80
C VAL A 59 -3.82 2.01 -1.97
N ALA A 60 -4.18 1.62 -3.19
CA ALA A 60 -4.07 2.49 -4.36
C ALA A 60 -4.88 3.79 -4.19
N TYR A 61 -6.13 3.70 -3.74
CA TYR A 61 -6.95 4.89 -3.46
C TYR A 61 -6.35 5.81 -2.40
N TYR A 62 -5.74 5.24 -1.35
CA TYR A 62 -5.09 6.03 -0.31
C TYR A 62 -3.93 6.85 -0.88
N PHE A 63 -2.99 6.19 -1.59
CA PHE A 63 -1.80 6.86 -2.11
C PHE A 63 -2.14 7.85 -3.23
N ASP A 64 -3.14 7.55 -4.07
CA ASP A 64 -3.66 8.50 -5.06
C ASP A 64 -4.24 9.74 -4.38
N ALA A 65 -5.14 9.57 -3.43
CA ALA A 65 -5.74 10.70 -2.70
C ALA A 65 -4.71 11.53 -1.93
N LYS A 66 -3.75 10.85 -1.30
CA LYS A 66 -2.70 11.51 -0.53
C LYS A 66 -1.78 12.33 -1.43
N SER A 67 -1.39 11.82 -2.60
CA SER A 67 -0.56 12.55 -3.56
C SER A 67 -1.24 13.81 -4.14
N HIS A 68 -2.58 13.80 -4.19
CA HIS A 68 -3.39 14.96 -4.60
C HIS A 68 -3.82 15.87 -3.43
N ASN A 69 -3.36 15.61 -2.20
CA ASN A 69 -3.76 16.30 -0.98
C ASN A 69 -5.28 16.31 -0.73
N PHE A 70 -5.98 15.25 -1.14
CA PHE A 70 -7.39 15.11 -0.83
C PHE A 70 -7.58 14.78 0.66
N PRO A 71 -8.57 15.40 1.33
CA PRO A 71 -8.81 15.19 2.75
C PRO A 71 -9.52 13.86 3.06
N SER A 72 -10.04 13.18 2.03
CA SER A 72 -10.87 11.98 2.20
C SER A 72 -10.89 11.11 0.96
N VAL A 73 -11.09 9.80 1.16
CA VAL A 73 -11.41 8.80 0.12
C VAL A 73 -12.83 8.31 0.38
N GLN A 74 -13.71 8.40 -0.62
CA GLN A 74 -15.11 7.92 -0.51
C GLN A 74 -15.86 8.42 0.75
N ASN A 75 -15.67 9.69 1.12
CA ASN A 75 -16.20 10.34 2.34
C ASN A 75 -15.61 9.86 3.68
N VAL A 76 -14.56 9.04 3.66
CA VAL A 76 -13.79 8.67 4.86
C VAL A 76 -12.56 9.57 4.94
N LEU A 77 -12.35 10.21 6.10
CA LEU A 77 -11.18 11.07 6.32
C LEU A 77 -9.88 10.28 6.10
N ILE A 78 -8.90 10.91 5.47
CA ILE A 78 -7.66 10.25 5.03
C ILE A 78 -6.91 9.55 6.18
N ASP A 79 -6.94 10.14 7.38
CA ASP A 79 -6.29 9.57 8.56
C ASP A 79 -7.03 8.33 9.10
N LEU A 80 -8.37 8.34 9.05
CA LEU A 80 -9.18 7.18 9.41
C LEU A 80 -9.02 6.06 8.39
N TYR A 81 -8.98 6.42 7.11
CA TYR A 81 -8.74 5.48 6.02
C TYR A 81 -7.38 4.80 6.15
N LYS A 82 -6.32 5.55 6.51
CA LYS A 82 -5.00 4.99 6.82
C LYS A 82 -5.06 4.04 8.00
N ALA A 83 -5.75 4.41 9.09
CA ALA A 83 -5.86 3.55 10.27
C ALA A 83 -6.54 2.21 9.94
N ASP A 84 -7.58 2.22 9.11
CA ASP A 84 -8.25 1.00 8.65
C ASP A 84 -7.32 0.14 7.78
N LEU A 85 -6.57 0.75 6.85
CA LEU A 85 -5.55 0.05 6.06
C LEU A 85 -4.48 -0.59 6.95
N MET A 86 -4.01 0.10 8.00
CA MET A 86 -3.03 -0.46 8.93
C MET A 86 -3.60 -1.66 9.70
N ASN A 87 -4.88 -1.61 10.09
CA ASN A 87 -5.54 -2.75 10.74
C ASN A 87 -5.67 -3.95 9.79
N GLU A 88 -6.08 -3.74 8.54
CA GLU A 88 -6.15 -4.80 7.51
C GLU A 88 -4.76 -5.40 7.23
N MET A 89 -3.73 -4.55 7.13
CA MET A 89 -2.35 -4.96 6.97
C MET A 89 -1.87 -5.87 8.12
N GLU A 90 -2.22 -5.57 9.37
CA GLU A 90 -1.90 -6.41 10.52
C GLU A 90 -2.60 -7.78 10.49
N LEU A 91 -3.78 -7.88 9.87
CA LEU A 91 -4.44 -9.18 9.66
C LEU A 91 -3.70 -10.00 8.61
N ILE A 92 -3.33 -9.38 7.49
CA ILE A 92 -2.55 -10.02 6.41
C ILE A 92 -1.19 -10.52 6.93
N LYS A 93 -0.52 -9.73 7.79
CA LYS A 93 0.74 -10.13 8.44
C LYS A 93 0.60 -11.40 9.25
N LYS A 94 -0.49 -11.54 10.02
CA LYS A 94 -0.78 -12.75 10.81
C LYS A 94 -1.09 -13.96 9.93
N GLU A 95 -1.63 -13.74 8.73
CA GLU A 95 -1.97 -14.81 7.80
C GLU A 95 -0.77 -15.31 6.99
N PHE A 96 0.14 -14.42 6.55
CA PHE A 96 1.17 -14.76 5.55
C PHE A 96 2.63 -14.55 5.99
N ILE A 97 2.89 -13.89 7.12
CA ILE A 97 4.25 -13.49 7.53
C ILE A 97 4.66 -14.08 8.89
N GLN A 98 3.70 -14.53 9.72
CA GLN A 98 3.96 -15.15 11.03
C GLN A 98 4.47 -16.59 10.96
#